data_AF-A0AAW6G8W6-F1
#
_entry.id   AF-A0AAW6G8W6-F1
#
_cell.length_a   1.000
_cell.length_b   1.000
_cell.length_c   1.000
_cell.angle_alpha   90.00
_cell.angle_beta   90.00
_cell.angle_gamma   90.00
#
_symmetry.space_group_name_H-M   'P 1'
#
loop_
_entity.id
_entity.type
_entity.pdbx_description
1 polymer ?
#
loop_
_entity_poly.entity_id
_entity_poly.type
_entity_poly.pdbx_seq_one_letter_code
_entity_poly.pdbx_strand_id
1 'polypeptide(L)'
;MQVTSQRASAILYNYLSGNHFDKPFLLPANVCPVVPLSFMKAGVGFEFIDIDESHAMSTEKCLTAIEAGKYSGLVFVHAYGKKYDNKEFYRAVKSLDPNLCIIDDCCLCIPELADSLPENVDLCLYSTGYAKFIELSYGGYASFRGGTKLLIISMIALVNKSIRYI
;
A
#
# COMPACT_ATOMS: atom_id res chain seq x y z
N MET A 1 -8.86 -8.38 7.52
CA MET A 1 -8.50 -7.96 8.89
C MET A 1 -8.15 -6.48 8.85
N GLN A 2 -8.51 -5.72 9.88
CA GLN A 2 -8.14 -4.31 10.00
C GLN A 2 -7.04 -4.10 11.04
N VAL A 3 -6.14 -3.15 10.80
CA VAL A 3 -5.10 -2.68 11.73
C VAL A 3 -5.04 -1.16 11.75
N THR A 4 -4.63 -0.59 12.88
CA THR A 4 -4.41 0.86 13.04
C THR A 4 -2.99 1.14 13.50
N SER A 5 -2.50 2.35 13.21
CA SER A 5 -1.20 2.83 13.70
C SER A 5 -1.19 4.35 13.80
N GLN A 6 -0.13 4.91 14.39
CA GLN A 6 0.07 6.36 14.51
C GLN A 6 0.24 7.07 13.15
N ARG A 7 0.65 6.34 12.10
CA ARG A 7 0.70 6.82 10.71
C ARG A 7 0.42 5.67 9.74
N ALA A 8 -0.21 5.98 8.60
CA ALA A 8 -0.39 5.00 7.52
C ALA A 8 0.96 4.43 7.02
N SER A 9 1.99 5.27 6.93
CA SER A 9 3.35 4.83 6.56
C SER A 9 3.96 3.83 7.54
N ALA A 10 3.60 3.88 8.82
CA ALA A 10 4.04 2.88 9.79
C ALA A 10 3.38 1.52 9.53
N ILE A 11 2.11 1.50 9.08
CA ILE A 11 1.44 0.27 8.64
C ILE A 11 2.13 -0.28 7.40
N LEU A 12 2.37 0.56 6.39
CA LEU A 12 3.08 0.17 5.18
C LEU A 12 4.46 -0.43 5.49
N TYR A 13 5.28 0.25 6.28
CA TYR A 13 6.60 -0.24 6.70
C TYR A 13 6.52 -1.61 7.39
N ASN A 14 5.60 -1.77 8.35
CA ASN A 14 5.42 -3.03 9.09
C ASN A 14 4.95 -4.16 8.16
N TYR A 15 4.08 -3.84 7.21
CA TYR A 15 3.61 -4.79 6.21
C TYR A 15 4.74 -5.24 5.28
N LEU A 16 5.55 -4.31 4.77
CA LEU A 16 6.70 -4.63 3.92
C LEU A 16 7.74 -5.47 4.67
N SER A 17 8.13 -5.04 5.87
CA SER A 17 9.14 -5.72 6.68
C SER A 17 8.70 -7.12 7.14
N GLY A 18 7.39 -7.31 7.32
CA GLY A 18 6.82 -8.57 7.81
C GLY A 18 6.62 -9.66 6.76
N ASN A 19 6.57 -9.32 5.48
CA ASN A 19 6.18 -10.26 4.41
C ASN A 19 7.33 -10.78 3.55
N HIS A 20 8.56 -10.25 3.69
CA HIS A 20 9.76 -10.60 2.88
C HIS A 20 9.50 -10.57 1.36
N PHE A 21 9.88 -9.48 0.72
CA PHE A 21 9.75 -9.31 -0.72
C PHE A 21 11.14 -9.26 -1.37
N ASP A 22 11.46 -10.26 -2.19
CA ASP A 22 12.80 -10.42 -2.80
C ASP A 22 12.95 -9.73 -4.16
N LYS A 23 11.85 -9.18 -4.70
CA LYS A 23 11.82 -8.48 -5.99
C LYS A 23 11.28 -7.06 -5.79
N PRO A 24 11.58 -6.13 -6.71
CA PRO A 24 11.09 -4.76 -6.59
C PRO A 24 9.56 -4.67 -6.70
N PHE A 25 9.00 -3.58 -6.16
CA PHE A 25 7.63 -3.14 -6.41
C PHE A 25 7.56 -2.06 -7.48
N LEU A 26 6.42 -1.94 -8.15
CA LEU A 26 6.12 -0.81 -9.01
C LEU A 26 5.38 0.28 -8.24
N LEU A 27 5.90 1.51 -8.26
CA LEU A 27 5.33 2.69 -7.60
C LEU A 27 5.00 3.77 -8.64
N PRO A 28 3.97 4.61 -8.46
CA PRO A 28 3.71 5.71 -9.38
C PRO A 28 4.79 6.78 -9.24
N ALA A 29 5.21 7.39 -10.35
CA ALA A 29 6.24 8.43 -10.35
C ALA A 29 5.86 9.68 -9.52
N ASN A 30 4.57 9.94 -9.31
CA ASN A 30 4.07 11.05 -8.49
C ASN A 30 3.64 10.67 -7.06
N VAL A 31 4.07 9.50 -6.57
CA VAL A 31 3.75 9.05 -5.22
C VAL A 31 4.33 9.99 -4.14
N CYS A 32 3.62 10.12 -3.01
CA CYS A 32 4.14 10.86 -1.85
C CYS A 32 5.50 10.28 -1.40
N PRO A 33 6.53 11.11 -1.15
CA PRO A 33 7.87 10.62 -0.78
C PRO A 33 7.93 9.69 0.42
N VAL A 34 6.94 9.74 1.32
CA VAL A 34 6.87 8.84 2.47
C VAL A 34 6.73 7.36 2.06
N VAL A 35 6.13 7.07 0.91
CA VAL A 35 5.95 5.71 0.40
C VAL A 35 7.30 5.10 0.01
N PRO A 36 8.08 5.63 -0.95
CA PRO A 36 9.40 5.08 -1.27
C PRO A 36 10.35 5.09 -0.06
N LEU A 37 10.28 6.10 0.82
CA LEU A 37 11.06 6.09 2.07
C LEU A 37 10.70 4.90 2.99
N SER A 38 9.43 4.49 3.01
CA SER A 38 9.00 3.30 3.77
C SER A 38 9.55 2.01 3.15
N PHE A 39 9.59 1.92 1.82
CA PHE A 39 10.23 0.81 1.09
C PHE A 39 11.73 0.75 1.37
N MET A 40 12.44 1.88 1.25
CA MET A 40 13.87 1.97 1.58
C MET A 40 14.16 1.54 3.01
N LYS A 41 13.34 2.01 3.98
CA LYS A 41 13.49 1.63 5.39
C LYS A 41 13.25 0.13 5.62
N ALA A 42 12.33 -0.47 4.88
CA ALA A 42 12.04 -1.91 4.94
C ALA A 42 13.05 -2.79 4.17
N GLY A 43 13.98 -2.19 3.42
CA GLY A 43 14.92 -2.92 2.56
C GLY A 43 14.26 -3.56 1.34
N VAL A 44 13.09 -3.08 0.90
CA VAL A 44 12.36 -3.59 -0.26
C VAL A 44 12.63 -2.68 -1.46
N GLY A 45 13.08 -3.28 -2.58
CA GLY A 45 13.35 -2.54 -3.82
C GLY A 45 12.07 -2.00 -4.47
N PHE A 46 12.21 -0.96 -5.29
CA PHE A 46 11.12 -0.44 -6.09
C PHE A 46 11.62 0.24 -7.37
N GLU A 47 10.72 0.34 -8.35
CA GLU A 47 10.88 1.08 -9.59
C GLU A 47 9.67 2.00 -9.81
N PHE A 48 9.88 3.13 -10.48
CA PHE A 48 8.80 4.06 -10.77
C PHE A 48 8.18 3.78 -12.13
N ILE A 49 6.85 3.75 -12.17
CA ILE A 49 6.03 3.75 -13.38
C ILE A 49 5.49 5.15 -13.58
N ASP A 50 5.60 5.61 -14.82
CA ASP A 50 5.10 6.91 -15.24
C ASP A 50 3.57 7.02 -15.07
N ILE A 51 3.09 8.25 -14.98
CA ILE A 51 1.66 8.54 -14.84
C ILE A 51 1.00 8.69 -16.22
N ASP A 52 -0.33 8.65 -16.23
CA ASP A 52 -1.14 9.00 -17.40
C ASP A 52 -1.92 10.30 -17.20
N GLU A 53 -2.80 10.62 -18.14
CA GLU A 53 -3.65 11.82 -18.12
C GLU A 53 -4.58 11.89 -16.89
N SER A 54 -4.81 10.77 -16.22
CA SER A 54 -5.58 10.74 -14.97
C SER A 54 -4.76 11.18 -13.76
N HIS A 55 -3.46 11.43 -13.94
CA HIS A 55 -2.47 11.67 -12.89
C HIS A 55 -2.30 10.52 -11.88
N ALA A 56 -2.82 9.33 -12.18
CA ALA A 56 -2.48 8.09 -11.48
C ALA A 56 -1.42 7.31 -12.28
N MET A 57 -0.94 6.20 -11.71
CA MET A 57 -0.06 5.27 -12.44
C MET A 57 -0.70 4.83 -13.75
N SER A 58 0.06 4.89 -14.85
CA SER A 58 -0.40 4.31 -16.12
C SER A 58 -0.51 2.79 -15.96
N THR A 59 -1.74 2.28 -16.04
CA THR A 59 -2.03 0.85 -15.89
C THR A 59 -1.44 0.02 -17.03
N GLU A 60 -1.46 0.54 -18.25
CA GLU A 60 -0.83 -0.07 -19.43
C GLU A 60 0.68 -0.26 -19.21
N LYS A 61 1.40 0.83 -18.89
CA LYS A 61 2.84 0.76 -18.62
C LYS A 61 3.17 -0.17 -17.46
N CYS A 62 2.33 -0.20 -16.42
CA CYS A 62 2.48 -1.11 -15.30
C CYS A 62 2.35 -2.58 -15.74
N LEU A 63 1.34 -2.92 -16.55
CA LEU A 63 1.15 -4.29 -17.05
C LEU A 63 2.33 -4.71 -17.95
N THR A 64 2.75 -3.86 -18.89
CA THR A 64 3.92 -4.12 -19.74
C THR A 64 5.19 -4.34 -18.91
N ALA A 65 5.40 -3.55 -17.85
CA ALA A 65 6.52 -3.75 -16.94
C ALA A 65 6.42 -5.13 -16.26
N ILE A 66 5.27 -5.47 -15.69
CA ILE A 66 5.03 -6.77 -15.02
C ILE A 66 5.28 -7.95 -15.97
N GLU A 67 4.87 -7.87 -17.23
CA GLU A 67 5.11 -8.90 -18.24
C GLU A 67 6.60 -9.07 -18.58
N ALA A 68 7.35 -7.96 -18.63
CA ALA A 68 8.77 -7.96 -19.00
C ALA A 68 9.70 -8.32 -17.85
N GLY A 69 9.30 -8.03 -16.61
CA GLY A 69 10.12 -8.17 -15.41
C GLY A 69 9.58 -9.20 -14.43
N LYS A 70 10.25 -9.30 -13.27
CA LYS A 70 9.76 -10.07 -12.14
C LYS A 70 9.65 -9.14 -10.95
N TYR A 71 8.43 -8.74 -10.62
CA TYR A 71 8.12 -7.87 -9.49
C TYR A 71 7.55 -8.68 -8.33
N SER A 72 7.61 -8.12 -7.12
CA SER A 72 6.89 -8.66 -5.96
C SER A 72 5.49 -8.06 -5.83
N GLY A 73 5.21 -6.95 -6.52
CA GLY A 73 3.92 -6.28 -6.43
C GLY A 73 3.91 -4.88 -7.00
N LEU A 74 2.85 -4.16 -6.70
CA LEU A 74 2.66 -2.75 -7.05
C LEU A 74 1.97 -1.98 -5.92
N VAL A 75 2.19 -0.67 -5.92
CA VAL A 75 1.40 0.29 -5.15
C VAL A 75 0.58 1.10 -6.14
N PHE A 76 -0.75 0.99 -6.07
CA PHE A 76 -1.63 1.90 -6.79
C PHE A 76 -2.04 3.03 -5.86
N VAL A 77 -1.90 4.28 -6.31
CA VAL A 77 -2.27 5.46 -5.52
C VAL A 77 -3.50 6.10 -6.13
N HIS A 78 -4.54 6.27 -5.31
CA HIS A 78 -5.69 7.09 -5.65
C HIS A 78 -5.31 8.58 -5.61
N ALA A 79 -4.65 9.04 -6.67
CA ALA A 79 -4.09 10.38 -6.78
C ALA A 79 -5.15 11.47 -6.51
N TYR A 80 -4.74 12.48 -5.73
CA TYR A 80 -5.58 13.62 -5.35
C TYR A 80 -6.93 13.26 -4.72
N GLY A 81 -7.05 12.05 -4.15
CA GLY A 81 -8.26 11.57 -3.48
C GLY A 81 -9.35 11.03 -4.42
N LYS A 82 -9.09 10.97 -5.73
CA LYS A 82 -10.02 10.37 -6.69
C LYS A 82 -10.03 8.84 -6.53
N LYS A 83 -11.18 8.27 -6.17
CA LYS A 83 -11.37 6.81 -6.16
C LYS A 83 -11.50 6.31 -7.60
N TYR A 84 -10.65 5.38 -8.00
CA TYR A 84 -10.63 4.75 -9.31
C TYR A 84 -11.25 3.35 -9.19
N ASP A 85 -12.04 2.90 -10.17
CA ASP A 85 -12.47 1.50 -10.24
C ASP A 85 -11.39 0.69 -10.96
N ASN A 86 -10.51 0.06 -10.17
CA ASN A 86 -9.37 -0.70 -10.67
C ASN A 86 -9.62 -2.21 -10.74
N LYS A 87 -10.86 -2.70 -10.62
CA LYS A 87 -11.14 -4.14 -10.56
C LYS A 87 -10.56 -4.91 -11.73
N GLU A 88 -10.76 -4.41 -12.95
CA GLU A 88 -10.25 -5.06 -14.17
C GLU A 88 -8.73 -5.02 -14.23
N PHE A 89 -8.12 -3.90 -13.83
CA PHE A 89 -6.66 -3.78 -13.76
C PHE A 89 -6.07 -4.75 -12.74
N TYR A 90 -6.60 -4.82 -11.52
CA TYR A 90 -6.13 -5.75 -10.50
C TYR A 90 -6.35 -7.20 -10.89
N ARG A 91 -7.44 -7.51 -11.60
CA ARG A 91 -7.66 -8.84 -12.18
C ARG A 91 -6.61 -9.17 -13.24
N ALA A 92 -6.27 -8.24 -14.11
CA ALA A 92 -5.22 -8.42 -15.11
C ALA A 92 -3.85 -8.67 -14.46
N VAL A 93 -3.49 -7.89 -13.45
CA VAL A 93 -2.25 -8.07 -12.67
C VAL A 93 -2.19 -9.48 -12.05
N LYS A 94 -3.25 -9.91 -11.35
CA LYS A 94 -3.30 -11.25 -10.74
C LYS A 94 -3.37 -12.38 -11.76
N SER A 95 -3.85 -12.11 -12.98
CA SER A 95 -3.84 -13.11 -14.07
C SER A 95 -2.43 -13.34 -14.62
N LEU A 96 -1.55 -12.33 -14.57
CA LEU A 96 -0.13 -12.48 -14.93
C LEU A 96 0.64 -13.27 -13.88
N ASP A 97 0.45 -12.94 -12.59
CA ASP A 97 0.96 -13.74 -11.47
C ASP A 97 0.07 -13.54 -10.24
N PRO A 98 -0.62 -14.59 -9.74
CA PRO A 98 -1.51 -14.48 -8.59
C PRO A 98 -0.78 -14.10 -7.29
N ASN A 99 0.55 -14.26 -7.24
CA ASN A 99 1.38 -13.94 -6.08
C ASN A 99 1.81 -12.47 -6.00
N LEU A 100 1.60 -11.67 -7.06
CA LEU A 100 1.94 -10.24 -7.04
C LEU A 100 1.15 -9.51 -5.96
N CYS A 101 1.84 -8.85 -5.04
CA CYS A 101 1.19 -8.09 -3.97
C CYS A 101 0.60 -6.77 -4.51
N ILE A 102 -0.70 -6.54 -4.29
CA ILE A 102 -1.35 -5.29 -4.65
C ILE A 102 -1.61 -4.47 -3.39
N ILE A 103 -0.95 -3.32 -3.30
CA ILE A 103 -1.17 -2.31 -2.26
C ILE A 103 -2.01 -1.16 -2.84
N ASP A 104 -3.20 -0.98 -2.32
CA ASP A 104 -4.17 0.05 -2.71
C ASP A 104 -4.07 1.24 -1.73
N ASP A 105 -3.34 2.28 -2.12
CA ASP A 105 -3.14 3.49 -1.32
C ASP A 105 -4.32 4.46 -1.50
N CYS A 106 -5.19 4.46 -0.49
CA CYS A 106 -6.35 5.32 -0.34
C CYS A 106 -6.10 6.45 0.66
N CYS A 107 -4.84 6.80 0.98
CA CYS A 107 -4.53 7.78 2.01
C CYS A 107 -5.05 9.19 1.69
N LEU A 108 -5.46 9.49 0.46
CA LEU A 108 -6.13 10.75 0.09
C LEU A 108 -7.63 10.58 -0.16
N CYS A 109 -8.17 9.37 -0.10
CA CYS A 109 -9.59 9.12 -0.32
C CYS A 109 -10.41 9.38 0.94
N ILE A 110 -11.73 9.48 0.76
CA ILE A 110 -12.67 9.39 1.87
C ILE A 110 -12.52 8.00 2.50
N PRO A 111 -12.27 7.92 3.83
CA PRO A 111 -12.15 6.65 4.54
C PRO A 111 -13.40 5.77 4.41
N GLU A 112 -13.22 4.54 3.95
CA GLU A 112 -14.25 3.49 4.01
C GLU A 112 -14.02 2.63 5.25
N LEU A 113 -15.06 2.48 6.08
CA LEU A 113 -14.97 1.72 7.34
C LEU A 113 -15.41 0.26 7.21
N ALA A 114 -15.90 -0.14 6.04
CA ALA A 114 -16.34 -1.50 5.79
C ALA A 114 -15.16 -2.49 5.95
N ASP A 115 -15.44 -3.64 6.55
CA ASP A 115 -14.45 -4.71 6.79
C ASP A 115 -14.10 -5.52 5.53
N SER A 116 -14.56 -5.09 4.35
CA SER A 116 -14.29 -5.75 3.07
C SER A 116 -13.11 -5.12 2.36
N LEU A 117 -12.08 -5.93 2.09
CA LEU A 117 -11.00 -5.56 1.18
C LEU A 117 -11.49 -5.64 -0.27
N PRO A 118 -11.09 -4.73 -1.16
CA PRO A 118 -11.38 -4.87 -2.59
C PRO A 118 -10.86 -6.22 -3.13
N GLU A 119 -11.52 -6.71 -4.18
CA GLU A 119 -11.07 -7.93 -4.86
C GLU A 119 -9.62 -7.77 -5.35
N ASN A 120 -8.83 -8.84 -5.29
CA ASN A 120 -7.42 -8.88 -5.71
C ASN A 120 -6.43 -7.97 -4.96
N VAL A 121 -6.89 -7.12 -4.04
CA VAL A 121 -6.02 -6.30 -3.19
C VAL A 121 -5.51 -7.12 -2.01
N ASP A 122 -4.25 -6.91 -1.63
CA ASP A 122 -3.61 -7.57 -0.49
C ASP A 122 -3.50 -6.63 0.73
N LEU A 123 -3.36 -5.33 0.49
CA LEU A 123 -3.35 -4.27 1.51
C LEU A 123 -4.06 -3.03 0.97
N CYS A 124 -5.01 -2.46 1.72
CA CYS A 124 -5.66 -1.19 1.41
C CYS A 124 -5.39 -0.20 2.55
N LEU A 125 -4.75 0.93 2.26
CA LEU A 125 -4.24 1.90 3.25
C LEU A 125 -5.08 3.17 3.28
N TYR A 126 -5.40 3.65 4.48
CA TYR A 126 -6.04 4.94 4.72
C TYR A 126 -5.23 5.75 5.74
N SER A 127 -5.31 7.08 5.64
CA SER A 127 -4.65 8.00 6.57
C SER A 127 -5.67 8.98 7.15
N THR A 128 -5.48 9.28 8.43
CA THR A 128 -6.22 10.32 9.17
C THR A 128 -5.30 11.46 9.62
N GLY A 129 -4.13 11.58 8.99
CA GLY A 129 -3.13 12.61 9.31
C GLY A 129 -3.55 14.01 8.84
N TYR A 130 -2.59 14.93 8.90
CA TYR A 130 -2.76 16.30 8.39
C TYR A 130 -3.23 16.32 6.92
N ALA A 131 -4.16 17.23 6.61
CA ALA A 131 -4.73 17.47 5.29
C ALA A 131 -5.44 16.26 4.66
N LYS A 132 -5.96 15.33 5.48
CA LYS A 132 -6.78 14.19 5.02
C LYS A 132 -8.27 14.50 5.17
N PHE A 133 -9.12 13.78 4.43
CA PHE A 133 -10.58 13.97 4.48
C PHE A 133 -11.14 13.90 5.90
N ILE A 134 -10.66 12.95 6.70
CA ILE A 134 -10.86 12.92 8.15
C ILE A 134 -9.50 13.19 8.79
N GLU A 135 -9.32 14.41 9.29
CA GLU A 135 -8.07 14.84 9.91
C GLU A 135 -8.17 14.72 11.44
N LEU A 136 -7.45 13.76 12.01
CA LEU A 136 -7.21 13.62 13.44
C LEU A 136 -5.80 14.13 13.82
N SER A 137 -5.08 14.73 12.86
CA SER A 137 -3.67 15.15 12.93
C SER A 137 -2.66 14.00 13.16
N TYR A 138 -3.15 12.77 13.32
CA TYR A 138 -2.36 11.55 13.40
C TYR A 138 -3.20 10.37 12.88
N GLY A 139 -2.54 9.24 12.69
CA GLY A 139 -3.20 7.97 12.47
C GLY A 139 -3.21 7.49 11.04
N GLY A 140 -3.54 6.22 10.93
CA GLY A 140 -3.87 5.52 9.71
C GLY A 140 -4.43 4.16 10.06
N TYR A 141 -5.16 3.58 9.13
CA TYR A 141 -5.66 2.22 9.25
C TYR A 141 -5.53 1.50 7.92
N ALA A 142 -5.60 0.19 7.96
CA ALA A 142 -5.54 -0.62 6.76
C ALA A 142 -6.38 -1.88 6.89
N SER A 143 -6.98 -2.28 5.77
CA SER A 143 -7.52 -3.63 5.59
C SER A 143 -6.49 -4.46 4.84
N PHE A 144 -6.32 -5.74 5.21
CA PHE A 144 -5.40 -6.63 4.49
C PHE A 144 -5.92 -8.07 4.44
N ARG A 145 -5.46 -8.80 3.42
CA ARG A 145 -5.72 -10.23 3.20
C ARG A 145 -4.70 -11.03 4.02
N GLY A 146 -5.19 -11.95 4.85
CA GLY A 146 -4.40 -12.57 5.91
C GLY A 146 -3.25 -13.47 5.43
N GLY A 147 -2.09 -13.28 6.07
CA GLY A 147 -1.00 -14.25 6.24
C GLY A 147 -0.50 -14.12 7.69
N THR A 148 -0.11 -15.23 8.32
CA THR A 148 0.06 -15.41 9.78
C THR A 148 1.08 -14.48 10.47
N LYS A 149 1.90 -13.72 9.73
CA LYS A 149 3.00 -12.90 10.30
C LYS A 149 2.61 -11.50 10.78
N LEU A 150 1.59 -10.83 10.22
CA LEU A 150 1.25 -9.46 10.67
C LEU A 150 0.70 -9.42 12.10
N LEU A 151 0.09 -10.52 12.56
CA LEU A 151 -0.35 -10.73 13.95
C LEU A 151 0.79 -10.56 14.96
N ILE A 152 2.00 -10.98 14.60
CA ILE A 152 3.16 -10.87 15.49
C ILE A 152 3.61 -9.41 15.58
N ILE A 153 3.56 -8.64 14.50
CA ILE A 153 4.02 -7.24 14.49
C ILE A 153 3.01 -6.31 15.16
N SER A 154 1.71 -6.52 14.98
CA SER A 154 0.68 -5.77 15.71
C SER A 154 0.75 -6.07 17.22
N MET A 155 0.98 -7.32 17.61
CA MET A 155 1.24 -7.69 19.01
C MET A 155 2.55 -7.09 19.54
N ILE A 156 3.66 -7.14 18.79
CA ILE A 156 4.94 -6.54 19.17
C ILE A 156 4.81 -5.02 19.27
N ALA A 157 4.06 -4.34 18.40
CA ALA A 157 3.81 -2.90 18.48
C ALA A 157 2.92 -2.53 19.69
N LEU A 158 1.99 -3.41 20.07
CA LEU A 158 1.22 -3.30 21.32
C LEU A 158 2.11 -3.50 22.56
N VAL A 159 3.08 -4.42 22.51
CA VAL A 159 4.05 -4.66 23.59
C VAL A 159 5.10 -3.53 23.66
N ASN A 160 5.56 -3.03 22.52
CA ASN A 160 6.53 -1.93 22.38
C ASN A 160 5.92 -0.54 22.58
N LYS A 161 4.60 -0.40 22.82
CA LYS A 161 4.06 0.84 23.43
C LYS A 161 4.65 1.10 24.83
N SER A 162 5.37 0.13 25.41
CA SER A 162 6.20 0.31 26.60
C SER A 162 7.56 0.98 26.32
N ILE A 163 7.94 1.18 25.05
CA ILE A 163 9.22 1.82 24.66
C ILE A 163 8.91 3.03 23.77
N ARG A 164 8.84 4.16 24.45
CA ARG A 164 8.53 5.49 23.93
C ARG A 164 9.58 6.00 22.93
N TYR A 165 9.13 6.90 22.04
CA TYR A 165 9.91 7.87 21.27
C TYR A 165 11.03 7.34 20.37
N ILE A 166 10.71 7.04 19.10
CA ILE A 166 11.49 7.43 17.90
C ILE A 166 10.53 7.65 16.73
#